data_AF-A0A0F5FGN4-F1
#
_entry.id   AF-A0A0F5FGN4-F1
#
_cell.length_a   1.000
_cell.length_b   1.000
_cell.length_c   1.000
_cell.angle_alpha   90.00
_cell.angle_beta   90.00
_cell.angle_gamma   90.00
#
_symmetry.space_group_name_H-M   'P 1'
#
loop_
_entity.id
_entity.type
_entity.pdbx_description
1 polymer ?
#
loop_
_entity_poly.entity_id
_entity_poly.type
_entity_poly.pdbx_seq_one_letter_code
_entity_poly.pdbx_strand_id
1 'polypeptide(L)'
;MPKRPAQPADLPPIVPLFPLSGALLLPFSHRPLNIFEPRYIEMIDAALAGDRLIGLIQPEDSREESPKGASALHPIGCLGRITHFEESGDGRYFVILEGVARFRLVREVPAETLYRQGEIDAEAFASDFTRNFGEEGVDRTRFVRMMRDYAQFANIELNWEEIESTGTADLVNFCCMVSPYGAAEKQVLLEAPTLEARAETLIAMTEYEMARGNSAPLN
;
A
#
# COMPACT_ATOMS: atom_id res chain seq x y z
N MET A 1 -11.41 -4.08 -19.71
CA MET A 1 -10.98 -3.99 -18.30
C MET A 1 -12.05 -3.25 -17.52
N PRO A 2 -12.50 -3.72 -16.34
CA PRO A 2 -13.45 -2.97 -15.52
C PRO A 2 -12.90 -1.59 -15.18
N LYS A 3 -13.80 -0.60 -15.11
CA LYS A 3 -13.47 0.80 -14.82
C LYS A 3 -12.94 0.90 -13.38
N ARG A 4 -11.92 1.73 -13.13
CA ARG A 4 -11.46 2.06 -11.78
C ARG A 4 -12.62 2.68 -10.99
N PRO A 5 -12.94 2.18 -9.77
CA PRO A 5 -13.92 2.81 -8.89
C PRO A 5 -13.56 4.28 -8.61
N ALA A 6 -14.54 5.18 -8.59
CA ALA A 6 -14.32 6.62 -8.48
C ALA A 6 -14.84 7.22 -7.15
N GLN A 7 -15.55 6.43 -6.35
CA GLN A 7 -16.11 6.83 -5.06
C GLN A 7 -16.39 5.58 -4.21
N PRO A 8 -16.58 5.72 -2.88
CA PRO A 8 -16.86 4.57 -2.01
C PRO A 8 -18.06 3.71 -2.43
N ALA A 9 -19.12 4.34 -2.95
CA ALA A 9 -20.34 3.64 -3.40
C ALA A 9 -20.13 2.71 -4.62
N ASP A 10 -19.00 2.87 -5.33
CA ASP A 10 -18.64 1.98 -6.45
C ASP A 10 -17.95 0.69 -5.98
N LEU A 11 -17.59 0.59 -4.69
CA LEU A 11 -16.89 -0.56 -4.13
C LEU A 11 -17.87 -1.69 -3.76
N PRO A 12 -17.49 -2.96 -3.97
CA PRO A 12 -18.24 -4.07 -3.41
C PRO A 12 -18.17 -4.04 -1.87
N PRO A 13 -19.26 -4.42 -1.17
CA PRO A 13 -19.27 -4.42 0.29
C PRO A 13 -18.36 -5.52 0.88
N ILE A 14 -18.12 -6.59 0.13
CA ILE A 14 -17.27 -7.72 0.53
C ILE A 14 -16.17 -7.88 -0.51
N VAL A 15 -14.93 -7.99 -0.06
CA VAL A 15 -13.76 -8.19 -0.92
C VAL A 15 -12.92 -9.39 -0.46
N PRO A 16 -12.21 -10.06 -1.39
CA PRO A 16 -11.13 -10.95 -1.03
C PRO A 16 -10.05 -10.20 -0.26
N LEU A 17 -9.56 -10.77 0.84
CA LEU A 17 -8.49 -10.20 1.65
C LEU A 17 -7.17 -10.91 1.33
N PHE A 18 -6.12 -10.11 1.16
CA PHE A 18 -4.75 -10.56 1.00
C PHE A 18 -3.92 -10.12 2.23
N PRO A 19 -3.84 -10.96 3.28
CA PRO A 19 -2.99 -10.73 4.44
C PRO A 19 -1.52 -10.80 4.04
N LEU A 20 -0.82 -9.66 4.07
CA LEU A 20 0.60 -9.60 3.73
C LEU A 20 1.35 -8.62 4.63
N SER A 21 2.15 -9.16 5.56
CA SER A 21 2.98 -8.38 6.48
C SER A 21 4.09 -7.65 5.74
N GLY A 22 4.32 -6.38 6.10
CA GLY A 22 5.35 -5.53 5.49
C GLY A 22 5.00 -5.01 4.09
N ALA A 23 3.83 -5.37 3.55
CA ALA A 23 3.35 -4.85 2.29
C ALA A 23 2.53 -3.57 2.51
N LEU A 24 2.98 -2.49 1.85
CA LEU A 24 2.26 -1.24 1.78
C LEU A 24 1.65 -1.10 0.39
N LEU A 25 0.41 -0.62 0.33
CA LEU A 25 -0.23 -0.10 -0.87
C LEU A 25 -0.94 1.19 -0.49
N LEU A 26 -0.73 2.22 -1.29
CA LEU A 26 -1.36 3.53 -1.13
C LEU A 26 -2.19 3.86 -2.38
N PRO A 27 -3.23 4.70 -2.27
CA PRO A 27 -4.01 5.15 -3.41
C PRO A 27 -3.11 5.65 -4.54
N PHE A 28 -3.43 5.27 -5.78
CA PHE A 28 -2.70 5.58 -7.02
C PHE A 28 -1.25 5.06 -7.11
N SER A 29 -0.77 4.34 -6.08
CA SER A 29 0.55 3.70 -6.09
C SER A 29 0.46 2.30 -6.67
N HIS A 30 1.59 1.80 -7.17
CA HIS A 30 1.68 0.46 -7.75
C HIS A 30 2.44 -0.48 -6.83
N ARG A 31 1.94 -1.72 -6.67
CA ARG A 31 2.62 -2.78 -5.94
C ARG A 31 2.73 -4.03 -6.82
N PRO A 32 3.93 -4.35 -7.34
CA PRO A 32 4.17 -5.63 -7.99
C PRO A 32 4.22 -6.75 -6.94
N LEU A 33 3.59 -7.88 -7.23
CA LEU A 33 3.52 -9.03 -6.33
C LEU A 33 3.73 -10.33 -7.11
N ASN A 34 4.51 -11.23 -6.50
CA ASN A 34 4.68 -12.60 -6.97
C ASN A 34 3.77 -13.50 -6.13
N ILE A 35 2.85 -14.19 -6.78
CA ILE A 35 1.83 -15.03 -6.16
C ILE A 35 2.14 -16.49 -6.47
N PHE A 36 2.33 -17.29 -5.43
CA PHE A 36 2.69 -18.70 -5.55
C PHE A 36 1.93 -19.60 -4.55
N GLU A 37 1.32 -19.02 -3.51
CA GLU A 37 0.50 -19.80 -2.58
C GLU A 37 -0.85 -20.17 -3.23
N PRO A 38 -1.29 -21.44 -3.17
CA PRO A 38 -2.54 -21.88 -3.82
C PRO A 38 -3.77 -21.05 -3.43
N ARG A 39 -3.89 -20.63 -2.17
CA ARG A 39 -4.99 -19.77 -1.70
C ARG A 39 -5.04 -18.42 -2.41
N TYR A 40 -3.89 -17.85 -2.73
CA TYR A 40 -3.82 -16.54 -3.39
C TYR A 40 -3.88 -16.67 -4.90
N ILE A 41 -3.46 -17.80 -5.47
CA ILE A 41 -3.73 -18.12 -6.88
C ILE A 41 -5.26 -18.15 -7.10
N GLU A 42 -5.99 -18.91 -6.28
CA GLU A 42 -7.47 -18.97 -6.33
C GLU A 42 -8.12 -17.59 -6.13
N MET A 43 -7.58 -16.78 -5.20
CA MET A 43 -8.04 -15.41 -4.96
C MET A 43 -7.86 -14.52 -6.19
N ILE A 44 -6.70 -14.59 -6.84
CA ILE A 44 -6.41 -13.79 -8.04
C ILE A 44 -7.29 -14.24 -9.21
N ASP A 45 -7.50 -15.54 -9.40
CA ASP A 45 -8.41 -16.06 -10.42
C ASP A 45 -9.84 -15.55 -10.22
N ALA A 46 -10.35 -15.62 -8.98
CA ALA A 46 -11.66 -15.09 -8.62
C ALA A 46 -11.76 -13.58 -8.88
N ALA A 47 -10.75 -12.82 -8.49
CA ALA A 47 -10.71 -11.37 -8.73
C ALA A 47 -10.66 -11.05 -10.24
N LEU A 48 -9.87 -11.78 -11.03
CA LEU A 48 -9.77 -11.60 -12.48
C LEU A 48 -11.08 -11.88 -13.22
N ALA A 49 -11.86 -12.84 -12.73
CA ALA A 49 -13.19 -13.18 -13.24
C ALA A 49 -14.28 -12.15 -12.83
N GLY A 50 -14.05 -11.39 -11.76
CA GLY A 50 -14.95 -10.37 -11.23
C GLY A 50 -14.53 -8.93 -11.54
N ASP A 51 -14.46 -8.11 -10.50
CA ASP A 51 -14.17 -6.67 -10.54
C ASP A 51 -12.67 -6.33 -10.49
N ARG A 52 -11.81 -7.34 -10.31
CA ARG A 52 -10.35 -7.23 -10.17
C ARG A 52 -9.88 -6.52 -8.90
N LEU A 53 -10.71 -6.49 -7.86
CA LEU A 53 -10.40 -5.83 -6.60
C LEU A 53 -10.00 -6.87 -5.54
N ILE A 54 -8.94 -6.55 -4.80
CA ILE A 54 -8.52 -7.30 -3.61
C ILE A 54 -8.14 -6.32 -2.50
N GLY A 55 -8.44 -6.67 -1.25
CA GLY A 55 -8.04 -5.89 -0.08
C GLY A 55 -6.66 -6.31 0.41
N LEU A 56 -5.62 -5.52 0.15
CA LEU A 56 -4.31 -5.73 0.76
C LEU A 56 -4.33 -5.21 2.19
N ILE A 57 -3.99 -6.07 3.15
CA ILE A 57 -4.13 -5.77 4.58
C ILE A 57 -3.03 -6.47 5.38
N GLN A 58 -2.51 -5.82 6.40
CA GLN A 58 -1.46 -6.43 7.23
C GLN A 58 -2.08 -7.28 8.36
N PRO A 59 -1.51 -8.46 8.67
CA PRO A 59 -1.79 -9.15 9.92
C PRO A 59 -1.20 -8.39 11.11
N GLU A 60 -1.84 -8.47 12.28
CA GLU A 60 -1.31 -7.89 13.53
C GLU A 60 -0.05 -8.64 14.01
N ASP A 61 0.00 -9.96 13.81
CA ASP A 61 1.24 -10.72 14.00
C ASP A 61 2.07 -10.67 12.71
N SER A 62 3.16 -9.90 12.75
CA SER A 62 4.07 -9.69 11.65
C SER A 62 5.26 -10.68 11.61
N ARG A 63 5.27 -11.74 12.43
CA ARG A 63 6.36 -12.73 12.48
C ARG A 63 6.48 -13.56 11.20
N GLU A 64 5.35 -13.85 10.57
CA GLU A 64 5.27 -14.49 9.26
C GLU A 64 4.81 -13.47 8.24
N GLU A 65 5.38 -13.50 7.02
CA GLU A 65 4.97 -12.61 5.93
C GLU A 65 3.49 -12.81 5.57
N SER A 66 3.05 -14.07 5.59
CA SER A 66 1.71 -14.48 5.16
C SER A 66 1.17 -15.57 6.10
N PRO A 67 0.67 -15.19 7.29
CA PRO A 67 0.26 -16.15 8.31
C PRO A 67 -0.82 -17.11 7.80
N LYS A 68 -0.68 -18.39 8.13
CA LYS A 68 -1.72 -19.39 7.87
C LYS A 68 -2.76 -19.33 9.00
N GLY A 69 -4.03 -19.09 8.65
CA GLY A 69 -5.16 -19.15 9.58
C GLY A 69 -5.60 -17.80 10.14
N ALA A 70 -6.06 -17.80 11.41
CA ALA A 70 -6.88 -16.76 12.02
C ALA A 70 -6.06 -15.64 12.71
N SER A 71 -4.88 -15.29 12.19
CA SER A 71 -4.17 -14.12 12.71
C SER A 71 -5.07 -12.89 12.52
N ALA A 72 -5.24 -12.12 13.60
CA ALA A 72 -5.98 -10.88 13.56
C ALA A 72 -5.40 -9.97 12.49
N LEU A 73 -6.25 -9.22 11.81
CA LEU A 73 -5.84 -8.27 10.79
C LEU A 73 -5.90 -6.87 11.38
N HIS A 74 -4.98 -6.01 10.94
CA HIS A 74 -5.10 -4.59 11.21
C HIS A 74 -6.45 -4.06 10.73
N PRO A 75 -7.00 -3.03 11.38
CA PRO A 75 -8.32 -2.52 11.05
C PRO A 75 -8.34 -1.80 9.69
N ILE A 76 -7.20 -1.29 9.22
CA ILE A 76 -7.09 -0.52 7.97
C ILE A 76 -6.23 -1.27 6.95
N GLY A 77 -6.77 -1.42 5.75
CA GLY A 77 -6.07 -1.92 4.56
C GLY A 77 -6.18 -0.95 3.38
N CYS A 78 -5.65 -1.34 2.23
CA CYS A 78 -5.84 -0.63 0.98
C CYS A 78 -6.37 -1.57 -0.10
N LEU A 79 -7.43 -1.13 -0.78
CA LEU A 79 -7.99 -1.86 -1.89
C LEU A 79 -7.07 -1.70 -3.11
N GLY A 80 -6.63 -2.82 -3.66
CA GLY A 80 -5.83 -2.88 -4.87
C GLY A 80 -6.65 -3.39 -6.05
N ARG A 81 -6.48 -2.74 -7.21
CA ARG A 81 -7.02 -3.19 -8.49
C ARG A 81 -5.92 -3.89 -9.28
N ILE A 82 -6.18 -5.10 -9.78
CA ILE A 82 -5.22 -5.81 -10.64
C ILE A 82 -5.16 -5.13 -12.01
N THR A 83 -4.05 -4.46 -12.29
CA THR A 83 -3.80 -3.74 -13.55
C THR A 83 -2.92 -4.50 -14.52
N HIS A 84 -2.14 -5.45 -14.01
CA HIS A 84 -1.31 -6.33 -14.81
C HIS A 84 -1.39 -7.75 -14.27
N PHE A 85 -1.35 -8.72 -15.17
CA PHE A 85 -1.35 -10.15 -14.85
C PHE A 85 -0.52 -10.91 -15.87
N GLU A 86 0.39 -11.72 -15.38
CA GLU A 86 1.18 -12.69 -16.14
C GLU A 86 1.23 -14.01 -15.39
N GLU A 87 1.00 -15.11 -16.11
CA GLU A 87 1.21 -16.46 -15.60
C GLU A 87 2.58 -16.98 -16.07
N SER A 88 3.40 -17.40 -15.11
CA SER A 88 4.63 -18.11 -15.38
C SER A 88 4.33 -19.60 -15.59
N GLY A 89 5.09 -20.26 -16.48
CA GLY A 89 4.87 -21.67 -16.84
C GLY A 89 5.08 -22.69 -15.71
N ASP A 90 5.46 -22.24 -14.51
CA ASP A 90 5.60 -23.04 -13.29
C ASP A 90 4.41 -22.89 -12.32
N GLY A 91 3.32 -22.22 -12.74
CA GLY A 91 2.11 -22.04 -11.94
C GLY A 91 2.18 -20.87 -10.95
N ARG A 92 3.09 -19.90 -11.17
CA ARG A 92 3.17 -18.66 -10.40
C ARG A 92 2.57 -17.50 -11.16
N TYR A 93 1.91 -16.58 -10.47
CA TYR A 93 1.40 -15.35 -11.06
C TYR A 93 2.25 -14.15 -10.69
N PHE A 94 2.50 -13.29 -11.66
CA PHE A 94 2.98 -11.94 -11.43
C PHE A 94 1.83 -10.97 -11.66
N VAL A 95 1.53 -10.15 -10.66
CA VAL A 95 0.48 -9.13 -10.76
C VAL A 95 1.02 -7.77 -10.36
N ILE A 96 0.43 -6.72 -10.94
CA ILE A 96 0.60 -5.35 -10.45
C ILE A 96 -0.74 -4.89 -9.91
N LEU A 97 -0.75 -4.48 -8.64
CA LEU A 97 -1.88 -3.81 -8.03
C LEU A 97 -1.70 -2.30 -8.17
N GLU A 98 -2.76 -1.61 -8.56
CA GLU A 98 -2.90 -0.16 -8.41
C GLU A 98 -3.81 0.14 -7.22
N GLY A 99 -3.35 0.95 -6.27
CA GLY A 99 -4.14 1.32 -5.09
C GLY A 99 -5.36 2.16 -5.49
N VAL A 100 -6.53 1.75 -5.00
CA VAL A 100 -7.81 2.44 -5.23
C VAL A 100 -8.07 3.42 -4.10
N ALA A 101 -8.29 2.90 -2.89
CA ALA A 101 -8.58 3.68 -1.68
C ALA A 101 -8.25 2.84 -0.45
N ARG A 102 -8.02 3.50 0.69
CA ARG A 102 -7.99 2.81 1.98
C ARG A 102 -9.40 2.36 2.36
N PHE A 103 -9.46 1.32 3.18
CA PHE A 103 -10.70 0.83 3.76
C PHE A 103 -10.49 0.40 5.20
N ARG A 104 -11.58 0.42 5.97
CA ARG A 104 -11.68 -0.21 7.28
C ARG A 104 -12.29 -1.59 7.12
N LEU A 105 -11.65 -2.61 7.68
CA LEU A 105 -12.23 -3.94 7.81
C LEU A 105 -13.32 -3.87 8.90
N VAL A 106 -14.58 -4.06 8.51
CA VAL A 106 -15.71 -4.10 9.44
C VAL A 106 -15.74 -5.44 10.16
N ARG A 107 -15.64 -6.53 9.40
CA ARG A 107 -15.55 -7.90 9.90
C ARG A 107 -15.13 -8.85 8.79
N GLU A 108 -14.57 -9.99 9.18
CA GLU A 108 -14.41 -11.11 8.26
C GLU A 108 -15.75 -11.81 8.03
N VAL A 109 -15.95 -12.32 6.82
CA VAL A 109 -17.12 -13.13 6.48
C VAL A 109 -16.70 -14.60 6.36
N PRO A 110 -17.52 -15.55 6.85
CA PRO A 110 -17.28 -16.96 6.59
C PRO A 110 -17.25 -17.24 5.08
N ALA A 111 -16.24 -17.96 4.61
CA ALA A 111 -16.08 -18.31 3.20
C ALA A 111 -15.61 -19.76 3.07
N GLU A 112 -16.09 -20.45 2.03
CA GLU A 112 -15.62 -21.80 1.67
C GLU A 112 -14.35 -21.77 0.79
N THR A 113 -13.92 -20.56 0.41
CA THR A 113 -12.71 -20.31 -0.38
C THR A 113 -11.45 -20.56 0.43
N LEU A 114 -10.33 -20.80 -0.25
CA LEU A 114 -9.02 -20.95 0.42
C LEU A 114 -8.47 -19.63 0.98
N TYR A 115 -9.00 -18.49 0.52
CA TYR A 115 -8.64 -17.14 0.96
C TYR A 115 -9.73 -16.53 1.84
N ARG A 116 -9.35 -15.52 2.63
CA ARG A 116 -10.24 -14.80 3.54
C ARG A 116 -11.05 -13.75 2.77
N GLN A 117 -12.23 -13.43 3.28
CA GLN A 117 -13.07 -12.37 2.73
C GLN A 117 -13.51 -11.44 3.87
N GLY A 118 -13.68 -10.15 3.57
CA GLY A 118 -14.02 -9.16 4.56
C GLY A 118 -15.08 -8.19 4.07
N GLU A 119 -15.99 -7.83 4.96
CA GLU A 119 -16.85 -6.66 4.78
C GLU A 119 -16.03 -5.40 5.06
N ILE A 120 -16.07 -4.44 4.14
CA ILE A 120 -15.24 -3.23 4.19
C ILE A 120 -16.07 -1.96 4.17
N ASP A 121 -15.52 -0.90 4.76
CA ASP A 121 -16.05 0.46 4.73
C ASP A 121 -14.94 1.44 4.28
N ALA A 122 -15.22 2.21 3.22
CA ALA A 122 -14.31 3.21 2.67
C ALA A 122 -14.87 4.64 2.77
N GLU A 123 -16.00 4.87 3.45
CA GLU A 123 -16.62 6.20 3.54
C GLU A 123 -15.69 7.23 4.18
N ALA A 124 -15.01 6.84 5.27
CA ALA A 124 -14.02 7.67 5.95
C ALA A 124 -12.79 8.01 5.08
N PHE A 125 -12.63 7.32 3.95
CA PHE A 125 -11.52 7.47 3.01
C PHE A 125 -11.98 7.98 1.64
N ALA A 126 -13.14 8.65 1.56
CA ALA A 126 -13.66 9.19 0.30
C ALA A 126 -12.67 10.12 -0.43
N SER A 127 -11.80 10.82 0.30
CA SER A 127 -10.72 11.64 -0.26
C SER A 127 -9.70 10.86 -1.09
N ASP A 128 -9.50 9.57 -0.79
CA ASP A 128 -8.49 8.73 -1.45
C ASP A 128 -8.80 8.49 -2.94
N PHE A 129 -10.02 8.78 -3.40
CA PHE A 129 -10.40 8.71 -4.81
C PHE A 129 -9.95 9.92 -5.63
N THR A 130 -9.39 10.95 -4.97
CA THR A 130 -8.87 12.17 -5.62
C THR A 130 -7.35 12.20 -5.49
N ARG A 131 -6.64 12.07 -6.62
CA ARG A 131 -5.19 11.84 -6.66
C ARG A 131 -4.35 12.89 -5.93
N ASN A 132 -4.72 14.15 -6.07
CA ASN A 132 -4.00 15.30 -5.54
C ASN A 132 -4.66 15.90 -4.28
N PHE A 133 -5.55 15.17 -3.61
CA PHE A 133 -6.23 15.69 -2.43
C PHE A 133 -5.25 15.91 -1.28
N GLY A 134 -5.26 17.11 -0.69
CA GLY A 134 -4.45 17.46 0.47
C GLY A 134 -2.99 17.78 0.15
N GLU A 135 -2.62 17.93 -1.13
CA GLU A 135 -1.27 18.36 -1.53
C GLU A 135 -0.93 19.75 -0.98
N GLU A 136 -1.93 20.63 -0.88
CA GLU A 136 -1.79 21.99 -0.38
C GLU A 136 -1.41 22.07 1.11
N GLY A 137 -1.70 21.01 1.89
CA GLY A 137 -1.34 20.93 3.31
C GLY A 137 0.11 20.48 3.53
N VAL A 138 0.77 19.90 2.52
CA VAL A 138 2.13 19.37 2.67
C VAL A 138 3.16 20.49 2.47
N ASP A 139 4.08 20.67 3.44
CA ASP A 139 5.29 21.46 3.22
C ASP A 139 6.25 20.72 2.27
N ARG A 140 6.00 20.89 0.97
CA ARG A 140 6.80 20.27 -0.09
C ARG A 140 8.27 20.66 0.00
N THR A 141 8.58 21.90 0.38
CA THR A 141 9.96 22.37 0.50
C THR A 141 10.70 21.61 1.59
N ARG A 142 10.09 21.42 2.76
CA ARG A 142 10.65 20.59 3.82
C ARG A 142 10.77 19.12 3.40
N PHE A 143 9.77 18.58 2.72
CA PHE A 143 9.78 17.19 2.27
C PHE A 143 10.93 16.92 1.29
N VAL A 144 11.10 17.76 0.27
CA VAL A 144 12.19 17.64 -0.71
C VAL A 144 13.56 17.84 -0.05
N ARG A 145 13.66 18.72 0.96
CA ARG A 145 14.89 18.85 1.76
C ARG A 145 15.23 17.55 2.49
N MET A 146 14.26 16.93 3.15
CA MET A 146 14.45 15.63 3.81
C MET A 146 14.92 14.56 2.83
N MET A 147 14.36 14.51 1.62
CA MET A 147 14.82 13.57 0.58
C MET A 147 16.29 13.81 0.19
N ARG A 148 16.73 15.07 0.09
CA ARG A 148 18.12 15.43 -0.22
C ARG A 148 19.07 15.00 0.89
N ASP A 149 18.68 15.27 2.13
CA ASP A 149 19.48 14.91 3.30
C ASP A 149 19.63 13.39 3.39
N TYR A 150 18.55 12.64 3.15
CA TYR A 150 18.59 11.17 3.12
C TYR A 150 19.40 10.62 1.95
N ALA A 151 19.28 11.20 0.74
CA ALA A 151 20.05 10.77 -0.42
C ALA A 151 21.56 10.93 -0.19
N GLN A 152 21.98 12.02 0.47
CA GLN A 152 23.37 12.22 0.87
C GLN A 152 23.80 11.22 1.95
N PHE A 153 22.97 10.99 2.96
CA PHE A 153 23.23 10.03 4.03
C PHE A 153 23.38 8.60 3.51
N ALA A 154 22.52 8.19 2.57
CA ALA A 154 22.48 6.85 2.00
C ALA A 154 23.39 6.67 0.78
N ASN A 155 24.02 7.75 0.28
CA ASN A 155 24.81 7.76 -0.95
C ASN A 155 24.00 7.29 -2.19
N ILE A 156 22.77 7.79 -2.33
CA ILE A 156 21.85 7.48 -3.42
C ILE A 156 21.82 8.65 -4.41
N GLU A 157 21.98 8.35 -5.70
CA GLU A 157 21.75 9.33 -6.76
C GLU A 157 20.24 9.44 -7.06
N LEU A 158 19.73 10.67 -7.06
CA LEU A 158 18.33 10.96 -7.36
C LEU A 158 18.20 11.79 -8.64
N ASN A 159 17.17 11.50 -9.43
CA ASN A 159 16.78 12.31 -10.57
C ASN A 159 15.98 13.54 -10.11
N TRP A 160 16.67 14.65 -9.89
CA TRP A 160 16.06 15.88 -9.36
C TRP A 160 15.05 16.53 -10.31
N GLU A 161 15.27 16.41 -11.63
CA GLU A 161 14.33 16.95 -12.64
C GLU A 161 12.96 16.25 -12.54
N GLU A 162 12.98 14.93 -12.35
CA GLU A 162 11.76 14.13 -12.16
C GLU A 162 11.08 14.42 -10.81
N ILE A 163 11.86 14.56 -9.73
CA ILE A 163 11.32 14.91 -8.41
C ILE A 163 10.63 16.29 -8.46
N GLU A 164 11.25 17.29 -9.09
CA GLU A 164 10.70 18.64 -9.18
C GLU A 164 9.41 18.70 -9.99
N SER A 165 9.27 17.86 -11.02
CA SER A 165 8.07 17.78 -11.87
C SER A 165 6.96 16.86 -11.34
N THR A 166 7.26 16.00 -10.36
CA THR A 166 6.29 15.06 -9.77
C THR A 166 5.39 15.74 -8.73
N GLY A 167 4.08 15.48 -8.78
CA GLY A 167 3.10 15.97 -7.80
C GLY A 167 3.44 15.59 -6.35
N THR A 168 3.02 16.40 -5.38
CA THR A 168 3.41 16.19 -3.97
C THR A 168 2.83 14.91 -3.40
N ALA A 169 1.59 14.56 -3.73
CA ALA A 169 0.94 13.33 -3.29
C ALA A 169 1.65 12.09 -3.83
N ASP A 170 1.98 12.11 -5.12
CA ASP A 170 2.71 11.02 -5.76
C ASP A 170 4.10 10.84 -5.16
N LEU A 171 4.80 11.95 -4.90
CA LEU A 171 6.13 11.92 -4.30
C LEU A 171 6.11 11.36 -2.87
N VAL A 172 5.19 11.83 -2.03
CA VAL A 172 5.02 11.33 -0.65
C VAL A 172 4.69 9.85 -0.66
N ASN A 173 3.71 9.43 -1.47
CA ASN A 173 3.30 8.03 -1.54
C ASN A 173 4.43 7.15 -2.10
N PHE A 174 5.13 7.60 -3.14
CA PHE A 174 6.27 6.87 -3.70
C PHE A 174 7.35 6.65 -2.64
N CYS A 175 7.75 7.70 -1.91
CA CYS A 175 8.74 7.57 -0.85
C CYS A 175 8.28 6.58 0.22
N CYS A 176 7.03 6.65 0.69
CA CYS A 176 6.47 5.66 1.63
C CYS A 176 6.56 4.21 1.10
N MET A 177 6.29 4.01 -0.19
CA MET A 177 6.27 2.69 -0.84
C MET A 177 7.66 2.08 -0.98
N VAL A 178 8.69 2.90 -1.22
CA VAL A 178 10.08 2.46 -1.39
C VAL A 178 10.87 2.46 -0.07
N SER A 179 10.35 3.10 0.98
CA SER A 179 11.02 3.16 2.27
C SER A 179 11.29 1.76 2.84
N PRO A 180 12.49 1.53 3.40
CA PRO A 180 12.95 0.24 3.89
C PRO A 180 12.40 -0.11 5.29
N TYR A 181 11.18 0.33 5.60
CA TYR A 181 10.59 0.15 6.92
C TYR A 181 9.86 -1.19 7.10
N GLY A 182 9.74 -1.58 8.37
CA GLY A 182 9.02 -2.77 8.81
C GLY A 182 7.50 -2.63 8.71
N ALA A 183 6.81 -3.72 9.04
CA ALA A 183 5.36 -3.81 9.00
C ALA A 183 4.66 -2.74 9.85
N ALA A 184 5.18 -2.49 11.05
CA ALA A 184 4.61 -1.53 12.00
C ALA A 184 4.68 -0.09 11.45
N GLU A 185 5.85 0.36 10.99
CA GLU A 185 6.01 1.70 10.44
C GLU A 185 5.17 1.90 9.17
N LYS A 186 5.12 0.89 8.30
CA LYS A 186 4.28 0.91 7.10
C LYS A 186 2.79 0.98 7.45
N GLN A 187 2.36 0.33 8.52
CA GLN A 187 0.98 0.43 8.99
C GLN A 187 0.68 1.86 9.49
N VAL A 188 1.60 2.48 10.23
CA VAL A 188 1.46 3.88 10.64
C VAL A 188 1.34 4.81 9.43
N LEU A 189 2.18 4.61 8.41
CA LEU A 189 2.09 5.38 7.16
C LEU A 189 0.77 5.16 6.43
N LEU A 190 0.21 3.94 6.42
CA LEU A 190 -1.10 3.65 5.83
C LEU A 190 -2.24 4.37 6.57
N GLU A 191 -2.21 4.31 7.90
CA GLU A 191 -3.24 4.82 8.81
C GLU A 191 -3.21 6.34 9.02
N ALA A 192 -2.17 7.03 8.53
CA ALA A 192 -2.08 8.49 8.62
C ALA A 192 -3.35 9.18 8.07
N PRO A 193 -4.01 10.05 8.85
CA PRO A 193 -5.35 10.55 8.52
C PRO A 193 -5.37 11.46 7.28
N THR A 194 -4.28 12.17 7.01
CA THR A 194 -4.13 13.10 5.88
C THR A 194 -2.81 12.88 5.16
N LEU A 195 -2.69 13.41 3.94
CA LEU A 195 -1.42 13.39 3.20
C LEU A 195 -0.31 14.14 3.95
N GLU A 196 -0.64 15.30 4.54
CA GLU A 196 0.26 16.08 5.41
C GLU A 196 0.76 15.23 6.59
N ALA A 197 -0.16 14.60 7.35
CA ALA A 197 0.22 13.77 8.48
C ALA A 197 1.12 12.58 8.05
N ARG A 198 0.87 12.02 6.86
CA ARG A 198 1.70 10.96 6.28
C ARG A 198 3.10 11.47 5.95
N ALA A 199 3.19 12.63 5.31
CA ALA A 199 4.46 13.27 4.96
C ALA A 199 5.28 13.61 6.21
N GLU A 200 4.65 14.19 7.23
CA GLU A 200 5.27 14.51 8.52
C GLU A 200 5.75 13.25 9.26
N THR A 201 4.95 12.19 9.25
CA THR A 201 5.34 10.89 9.81
C THR A 201 6.59 10.35 9.12
N LEU A 202 6.62 10.39 7.78
CA LEU A 202 7.77 9.92 7.01
C LEU A 202 9.01 10.77 7.29
N ILE A 203 8.88 12.10 7.33
CA ILE A 203 10.00 13.00 7.68
C ILE A 203 10.57 12.63 9.05
N ALA A 204 9.71 12.48 10.07
CA ALA A 204 10.15 12.15 11.42
C ALA A 204 10.85 10.78 11.49
N MET A 205 10.33 9.76 10.77
CA MET A 205 10.96 8.44 10.68
C MET A 205 12.35 8.52 10.03
N THR A 206 12.48 9.23 8.91
CA THR A 206 13.75 9.41 8.20
C THR A 206 14.76 10.19 9.05
N GLU A 207 14.35 11.28 9.69
CA GLU A 207 15.22 12.07 10.58
C GLU A 207 15.73 11.23 11.75
N TYR A 208 14.87 10.40 12.35
CA TYR A 208 15.25 9.48 13.42
C TYR A 208 16.26 8.42 12.95
N GLU A 209 16.07 7.87 11.75
CA GLU A 209 16.99 6.91 11.14
C GLU A 209 18.38 7.51 10.90
N MET A 210 18.43 8.68 10.25
CA MET A 210 19.70 9.39 10.00
C MET A 210 20.43 9.73 11.31
N ALA A 211 19.70 10.16 12.35
CA ALA A 211 20.27 10.49 13.65
C ALA A 211 20.84 9.28 14.40
N ARG A 212 20.31 8.07 14.16
CA ARG A 212 20.81 6.84 14.77
C ARG A 212 22.12 6.33 14.16
N GLY A 213 22.50 6.81 12.98
CA GLY A 213 23.76 6.42 12.31
C GLY A 213 23.84 4.94 11.93
N ASN A 214 22.71 4.24 11.82
CA ASN A 214 22.69 2.91 11.22
C ASN A 214 23.03 3.06 9.72
N SER A 215 23.87 2.18 9.17
CA SER A 215 24.12 2.10 7.73
C SER A 215 22.79 2.12 6.99
N ALA A 216 22.64 2.99 5.97
CA ALA A 216 21.42 3.04 5.18
C ALA A 216 21.09 1.63 4.67
N PRO A 217 19.87 1.11 4.90
CA PRO A 217 19.51 -0.28 4.58
C PRO A 217 19.43 -0.56 3.06
N LEU A 218 19.75 0.43 2.22
CA LEU A 218 19.86 0.32 0.77
C LEU A 218 21.31 0.10 0.27
N ASN A 219 22.28 -0.07 1.18
CA ASN A 219 23.67 -0.47 0.87
C ASN A 219 23.92 -1.95 1.13
#